data_AF-A0A6A6RWC7-F1
#
_entry.id   AF-A0A6A6RWC7-F1
#
_cell.length_a   1.000
_cell.length_b   1.000
_cell.length_c   1.000
_cell.angle_alpha   90.00
_cell.angle_beta   90.00
_cell.angle_gamma   90.00
#
_symmetry.space_group_name_H-M   'P 1'
#
loop_
_entity.id
_entity.type
_entity.pdbx_description
1 polymer ?
#
loop_
_entity_poly.entity_id
_entity_poly.type
_entity_poly.pdbx_seq_one_letter_code
_entity_poly.pdbx_strand_id
1 'polypeptide(L)'
;MSARLQLELQDADEAVAKLENWSPSSVGDSEPDSESDSDSGSGSSSSSGSSSRSSSCSCSDYASDSGSDYDSESDYDSDSLSDSESESDSDSDGLPNEHDIAGANGNKSNTERLIALLPTIFPAAENGGEEFVLHHTDLNAGNILLDPNTHEVAGIIDWECIHTVPLWFACQIPRFLLSRTRNEKPDPQTDWYKQVNEDGTGGINEGYWYDLEEWEKTQLRGFFLDEMEKECPEWVEVHRESASGLKADFESAVGEWLSWSSVEWWLDRVEDGEESHLRDILWN
;
A
#
# COMPACT_ATOMS: atom_id res chain seq x y z
N MET A 1 10.67 -10.26 14.27
CA MET A 1 11.42 -10.39 13.01
C MET A 1 11.69 -11.86 12.65
N SER A 2 12.48 -12.62 13.42
CA SER A 2 12.78 -14.04 13.10
C SER A 2 11.54 -14.94 12.89
N ALA A 3 10.51 -14.83 13.74
CA ALA A 3 9.27 -15.60 13.56
C ALA A 3 8.45 -15.22 12.32
N ARG A 4 8.53 -13.96 11.86
CA ARG A 4 7.86 -13.48 10.65
C ARG A 4 8.52 -14.06 9.40
N LEU A 5 9.85 -13.99 9.34
CA LEU A 5 10.64 -14.59 8.25
C LEU A 5 10.46 -16.11 8.15
N GLN A 6 10.30 -16.80 9.29
CA GLN A 6 10.00 -18.23 9.28
C GLN A 6 8.63 -18.55 8.70
N LEU A 7 7.62 -17.70 8.96
CA LEU A 7 6.29 -17.84 8.37
C LEU A 7 6.34 -17.57 6.86
N GLU A 8 7.03 -16.50 6.44
CA GLU A 8 7.22 -16.19 5.02
C GLU A 8 7.97 -17.30 4.28
N LEU A 9 8.98 -17.92 4.90
CA LEU A 9 9.68 -19.07 4.31
C LEU A 9 8.74 -20.28 4.16
N GLN A 10 7.90 -20.54 5.16
CA GLN A 10 6.93 -21.63 5.11
C GLN A 10 5.89 -21.41 4.02
N ASP A 11 5.38 -20.17 3.90
CA ASP A 11 4.42 -19.81 2.85
C ASP A 11 5.05 -19.92 1.46
N ALA A 12 6.32 -19.52 1.31
CA ALA A 12 7.08 -19.69 0.07
C ALA A 12 7.33 -21.17 -0.27
N ASP A 13 7.68 -22.00 0.73
CA ASP A 13 7.84 -23.46 0.55
C ASP A 13 6.53 -24.12 0.13
N GLU A 14 5.41 -23.73 0.72
CA GLU A 14 4.08 -24.23 0.36
C GLU A 14 3.71 -23.79 -1.06
N ALA A 15 4.00 -22.54 -1.43
CA ALA A 15 3.78 -22.03 -2.79
C ALA A 15 4.61 -22.82 -3.81
N VAL A 16 5.91 -22.97 -3.59
CA VAL A 16 6.80 -23.76 -4.48
C VAL A 16 6.32 -25.20 -4.57
N ALA A 17 5.97 -25.85 -3.46
CA ALA A 17 5.47 -27.23 -3.47
C ALA A 17 4.13 -27.37 -4.21
N LYS A 18 3.23 -26.38 -4.11
CA LYS A 18 1.98 -26.35 -4.90
C LYS A 18 2.29 -26.22 -6.39
N LEU A 19 3.23 -25.36 -6.77
CA LEU A 19 3.65 -25.14 -8.15
C LEU A 19 4.34 -26.39 -8.75
N GLU A 20 5.22 -27.04 -8.00
CA GLU A 20 5.94 -28.24 -8.45
C GLU A 20 5.04 -29.47 -8.59
N ASN A 21 4.01 -29.59 -7.75
CA ASN A 21 3.07 -30.71 -7.76
C ASN A 21 1.81 -30.44 -8.59
N TRP A 22 1.67 -29.25 -9.17
CA TRP A 22 0.53 -28.89 -10.00
C TRP A 22 0.59 -29.68 -11.32
N SER A 23 -0.44 -30.49 -11.57
CA SER A 23 -0.58 -31.29 -12.79
C SER A 23 -1.92 -30.97 -13.44
N PRO A 24 -1.98 -30.68 -14.76
CA PRO A 24 -3.21 -30.35 -15.47
C PRO A 24 -4.29 -31.45 -15.43
N SER A 25 -3.91 -32.67 -15.02
CA SER A 25 -4.73 -33.88 -15.12
C SER A 25 -5.67 -34.12 -13.92
N SER A 26 -5.76 -33.20 -12.95
CA SER A 26 -6.60 -33.37 -11.74
C SER A 26 -8.00 -32.76 -11.83
N VAL A 27 -8.33 -32.07 -12.94
CA VAL A 27 -9.73 -31.71 -13.24
C VAL A 27 -10.37 -32.94 -13.87
N GLY A 28 -11.02 -33.76 -13.06
CA GLY A 28 -11.83 -34.85 -13.56
C GLY A 28 -12.97 -34.29 -14.41
N ASP A 29 -12.95 -34.62 -15.70
CA ASP A 29 -14.14 -34.60 -16.57
C ASP A 29 -15.23 -35.44 -15.92
N SER A 30 -16.01 -34.82 -15.04
CA SER A 30 -17.29 -35.36 -14.58
C SER A 30 -18.35 -34.64 -15.38
N GLU A 31 -18.70 -35.22 -16.52
CA GLU A 31 -19.93 -34.90 -17.23
C GLU A 31 -21.10 -34.93 -16.22
N PRO A 32 -21.93 -33.88 -16.12
CA PRO A 32 -23.10 -33.93 -15.28
C PRO A 32 -24.16 -34.81 -15.95
N ASP A 33 -24.40 -35.97 -15.34
CA ASP A 33 -25.57 -36.81 -15.64
C ASP A 33 -26.85 -35.97 -15.49
N SER A 34 -27.56 -35.88 -16.60
CA SER A 34 -28.89 -35.34 -16.72
C SER A 34 -29.90 -36.25 -16.00
N GLU A 35 -30.35 -35.86 -14.81
CA GLU A 35 -31.57 -36.40 -14.21
C GLU A 35 -32.57 -35.28 -13.94
N SER A 36 -33.63 -35.33 -14.75
CA SER A 36 -34.91 -34.72 -14.55
C SER A 36 -35.57 -35.23 -13.28
N ASP A 37 -36.10 -34.33 -12.44
CA ASP A 37 -37.32 -34.64 -11.71
C ASP A 37 -38.17 -33.39 -11.48
N SER A 38 -39.42 -33.56 -11.89
CA SER A 38 -40.55 -32.67 -11.73
C SER A 38 -41.27 -32.93 -10.40
N ASP A 39 -41.80 -31.85 -9.84
CA ASP A 39 -43.20 -31.72 -9.39
C ASP A 39 -43.46 -31.36 -7.91
N SER A 40 -44.20 -30.25 -7.80
CA SER A 40 -45.20 -29.76 -6.82
C SER A 40 -45.10 -29.98 -5.30
N GLY A 41 -45.43 -28.89 -4.58
CA GLY A 41 -46.39 -28.98 -3.48
C GLY A 41 -46.22 -28.06 -2.27
N SER A 42 -46.75 -26.85 -2.36
CA SER A 42 -47.55 -26.10 -1.37
C SER A 42 -47.24 -26.20 0.14
N GLY A 43 -46.99 -25.04 0.76
CA GLY A 43 -47.02 -24.88 2.22
C GLY A 43 -47.04 -23.44 2.68
N SER A 44 -48.24 -22.85 2.77
CA SER A 44 -48.50 -21.51 3.31
C SER A 44 -48.26 -21.47 4.84
N SER A 45 -47.59 -20.44 5.36
CA SER A 45 -47.97 -19.86 6.66
C SER A 45 -47.42 -18.44 6.83
N SER A 46 -48.26 -17.63 7.44
CA SER A 46 -48.23 -16.18 7.61
C SER A 46 -47.83 -15.79 9.04
N SER A 47 -47.05 -14.71 9.20
CA SER A 47 -47.05 -13.80 10.36
C SER A 47 -45.96 -12.74 10.14
N SER A 48 -46.26 -11.48 9.77
CA SER A 48 -46.66 -10.34 10.62
C SER A 48 -45.61 -9.90 11.65
N GLY A 49 -45.10 -8.67 11.53
CA GLY A 49 -44.35 -8.02 12.62
C GLY A 49 -43.52 -6.81 12.20
N SER A 50 -44.16 -5.66 12.06
CA SER A 50 -43.61 -4.33 11.77
C SER A 50 -42.86 -3.67 12.95
N SER A 51 -42.02 -2.67 12.65
CA SER A 51 -41.79 -1.38 13.36
C SER A 51 -40.29 -1.05 13.41
N SER A 52 -39.74 -0.13 12.61
CA SER A 52 -39.86 1.34 12.67
C SER A 52 -39.39 1.94 14.00
N ARG A 53 -38.18 2.53 14.02
CA ARG A 53 -37.86 3.72 14.84
C ARG A 53 -36.83 4.60 14.13
N SER A 54 -37.36 5.64 13.50
CA SER A 54 -36.71 6.92 13.27
C SER A 54 -36.51 7.67 14.60
N SER A 55 -35.43 8.44 14.71
CA SER A 55 -35.34 9.59 15.63
C SER A 55 -34.33 10.58 15.07
N SER A 56 -34.91 11.58 14.42
CA SER A 56 -34.34 12.87 14.04
C SER A 56 -34.13 13.76 15.27
N CYS A 57 -33.03 14.51 15.30
CA CYS A 57 -32.92 15.76 16.06
C CYS A 57 -32.29 16.83 15.16
N SER A 58 -33.04 17.90 14.90
CA SER A 58 -32.65 19.09 14.15
C SER A 58 -32.62 20.29 15.10
N CYS A 59 -31.62 21.18 14.93
CA CYS A 59 -31.60 22.66 15.14
C CYS A 59 -30.32 23.13 14.38
N SER A 60 -30.28 23.87 13.25
CA SER A 60 -30.74 25.24 12.94
C SER A 60 -30.15 26.29 13.92
N ASP A 61 -29.53 27.42 13.57
CA ASP A 61 -29.47 28.28 12.37
C ASP A 61 -28.23 29.21 12.45
N TYR A 62 -27.61 29.59 11.33
CA TYR A 62 -27.30 30.99 11.00
C TYR A 62 -27.02 31.13 9.50
N ALA A 63 -27.77 32.02 8.87
CA ALA A 63 -27.85 32.25 7.43
C ALA A 63 -26.93 33.38 6.95
N SER A 64 -26.64 33.34 5.63
CA SER A 64 -26.42 34.42 4.64
C SER A 64 -25.18 34.11 3.78
N ASP A 65 -25.11 34.27 2.46
CA ASP A 65 -26.04 34.56 1.36
C ASP A 65 -25.17 34.49 0.06
N SER A 66 -25.82 34.37 -1.11
CA SER A 66 -25.32 34.31 -2.50
C SER A 66 -24.76 32.96 -2.98
N GLY A 67 -25.29 32.27 -4.00
CA GLY A 67 -26.38 32.55 -4.94
C GLY A 67 -25.92 32.30 -6.38
N SER A 68 -26.36 31.20 -7.00
CA SER A 68 -26.72 31.14 -8.42
C SER A 68 -27.28 29.76 -8.78
N ASP A 69 -28.57 29.77 -9.12
CA ASP A 69 -29.41 28.70 -9.61
C ASP A 69 -29.03 28.23 -11.03
N TYR A 70 -29.06 26.91 -11.26
CA TYR A 70 -29.45 26.33 -12.56
C TYR A 70 -30.15 24.98 -12.31
N ASP A 71 -31.48 25.04 -12.25
CA ASP A 71 -32.38 23.90 -12.49
C ASP A 71 -32.50 23.67 -14.02
N SER A 72 -32.35 22.43 -14.46
CA SER A 72 -32.92 21.95 -15.73
C SER A 72 -33.13 20.46 -15.66
N GLU A 73 -34.35 20.08 -15.31
CA GLU A 73 -34.95 18.78 -15.58
C GLU A 73 -35.03 18.54 -17.09
N SER A 74 -34.58 17.38 -17.55
CA SER A 74 -34.99 16.83 -18.84
C SER A 74 -35.16 15.32 -18.75
N ASP A 75 -36.43 14.92 -18.84
CA ASP A 75 -36.90 13.56 -19.07
C ASP A 75 -36.34 12.99 -20.38
N TYR A 76 -35.74 11.79 -20.31
CA TYR A 76 -35.63 10.90 -21.46
C TYR A 76 -35.97 9.47 -21.02
N ASP A 77 -37.17 9.05 -21.40
CA ASP A 77 -37.65 7.68 -21.36
C ASP A 77 -37.20 6.93 -22.64
N SER A 78 -36.78 5.68 -22.43
CA SER A 78 -36.88 4.53 -23.34
C SER A 78 -36.04 4.52 -24.62
N ASP A 79 -35.00 3.67 -24.64
CA ASP A 79 -35.00 2.58 -25.61
C ASP A 79 -34.19 1.36 -25.13
N SER A 80 -34.80 0.21 -25.40
CA SER A 80 -34.47 -1.14 -24.98
C SER A 80 -33.28 -1.74 -25.75
N LEU A 81 -32.25 -2.20 -25.03
CA LEU A 81 -31.26 -3.19 -25.50
C LEU A 81 -30.95 -4.13 -24.32
N SER A 82 -31.76 -5.18 -24.13
CA SER A 82 -31.43 -6.59 -24.44
C SER A 82 -30.03 -7.04 -23.97
N ASP A 83 -30.03 -7.64 -22.78
CA ASP A 83 -29.29 -8.85 -22.38
C ASP A 83 -27.98 -9.17 -23.12
N SER A 84 -26.87 -8.90 -22.44
CA SER A 84 -25.85 -9.95 -22.19
C SER A 84 -24.91 -9.49 -21.07
N GLU A 85 -25.39 -9.54 -19.82
CA GLU A 85 -24.47 -9.59 -18.68
C GLU A 85 -23.83 -10.98 -18.68
N SER A 86 -22.77 -11.12 -19.47
CA SER A 86 -21.76 -12.12 -19.18
C SER A 86 -20.91 -11.53 -18.05
N GLU A 87 -21.40 -11.69 -16.82
CA GLU A 87 -20.55 -11.79 -15.63
C GLU A 87 -19.65 -13.01 -15.86
N SER A 88 -18.63 -12.80 -16.67
CA SER A 88 -17.52 -13.72 -16.81
C SER A 88 -16.67 -13.48 -15.57
N ASP A 89 -17.13 -14.03 -14.44
CA ASP A 89 -16.30 -14.49 -13.33
C ASP A 89 -15.38 -15.58 -13.89
N SER A 90 -14.49 -15.18 -14.80
CA SER A 90 -13.37 -15.99 -15.20
C SER A 90 -12.41 -15.89 -14.02
N ASP A 91 -12.69 -16.69 -13.00
CA ASP A 91 -11.65 -17.37 -12.23
C ASP A 91 -10.79 -18.08 -13.29
N SER A 92 -9.88 -17.31 -13.90
CA SER A 92 -8.89 -17.85 -14.79
C SER A 92 -8.01 -18.66 -13.87
N ASP A 93 -8.26 -19.97 -13.89
CA ASP A 93 -7.38 -21.05 -13.41
C ASP A 93 -6.07 -21.03 -14.22
N GLY A 94 -5.46 -19.84 -14.34
CA GLY A 94 -4.27 -19.56 -15.11
C GLY A 94 -3.16 -20.41 -14.53
N LEU A 95 -2.70 -21.37 -15.32
CA LEU A 95 -1.57 -22.20 -14.96
C LEU A 95 -0.45 -21.25 -14.51
N PRO A 96 0.23 -21.56 -13.39
CA PRO A 96 1.35 -20.74 -12.97
C PRO A 96 2.33 -20.69 -14.12
N ASN A 97 2.57 -19.48 -14.62
CA ASN A 97 3.46 -19.28 -15.73
C ASN A 97 4.92 -19.34 -15.22
N GLU A 98 5.88 -19.35 -16.14
CA GLU A 98 7.31 -19.41 -15.80
C GLU A 98 7.74 -18.25 -14.86
N HIS A 99 7.12 -17.08 -14.99
CA HIS A 99 7.39 -15.92 -14.15
C HIS A 99 6.87 -16.13 -12.71
N ASP A 100 5.72 -16.78 -12.51
CA ASP A 100 5.19 -17.08 -11.18
C ASP A 100 6.11 -18.05 -10.42
N ILE A 101 6.62 -19.07 -11.13
CA ILE A 101 7.59 -20.02 -10.59
C ILE A 101 8.93 -19.34 -10.27
N ALA A 102 9.42 -18.49 -11.17
CA ALA A 102 10.64 -17.73 -10.94
C ALA A 102 10.51 -16.80 -9.72
N GLY A 103 9.36 -16.13 -9.58
CA GLY A 103 9.09 -15.24 -8.44
C GLY A 103 9.01 -15.98 -7.11
N ALA A 104 8.34 -17.14 -7.07
CA ALA A 104 8.28 -17.97 -5.86
C ALA A 104 9.67 -18.46 -5.43
N ASN A 105 10.48 -18.93 -6.39
CA ASN A 105 11.86 -19.36 -6.11
C ASN A 105 12.76 -18.19 -5.70
N GLY A 106 12.62 -17.03 -6.34
CA GLY A 106 13.35 -15.81 -5.98
C GLY A 106 13.02 -15.35 -4.56
N ASN A 107 11.74 -15.32 -4.19
CA ASN A 107 11.31 -15.01 -2.83
C ASN A 107 11.88 -16.00 -1.81
N LYS A 108 11.80 -17.30 -2.07
CA LYS A 108 12.38 -18.32 -1.18
C LYS A 108 13.89 -18.09 -0.97
N SER A 109 14.63 -17.91 -2.06
CA SER A 109 16.08 -17.64 -2.01
C SER A 109 16.39 -16.38 -1.20
N ASN A 110 15.66 -15.29 -1.44
CA ASN A 110 15.82 -14.04 -0.71
C ASN A 110 15.52 -14.22 0.78
N THR A 111 14.46 -14.94 1.15
CA THR A 111 14.11 -15.21 2.55
C THR A 111 15.22 -16.00 3.25
N GLU A 112 15.80 -17.01 2.61
CA GLU A 112 16.93 -17.76 3.16
C GLU A 112 18.16 -16.86 3.41
N ARG A 113 18.47 -15.96 2.47
CA ARG A 113 19.55 -14.96 2.59
C ARG A 113 19.29 -13.95 3.71
N LEU A 114 18.06 -13.42 3.79
CA LEU A 114 17.63 -12.52 4.86
C LEU A 114 17.77 -13.18 6.25
N ILE A 115 17.37 -14.45 6.38
CA ILE A 115 17.57 -15.23 7.61
C ILE A 115 19.05 -15.37 7.96
N ALA A 116 19.91 -15.61 6.96
CA ALA A 116 21.35 -15.72 7.17
C ALA A 116 22.00 -14.39 7.58
N LEU A 117 21.48 -13.25 7.11
CA LEU A 117 21.97 -11.91 7.43
C LEU A 117 21.49 -11.39 8.80
N LEU A 118 20.40 -11.94 9.36
CA LEU A 118 19.84 -11.50 10.64
C LEU A 118 20.89 -11.31 11.76
N PRO A 119 21.77 -12.28 12.06
CA PRO A 119 22.73 -12.13 13.16
C PRO A 119 23.81 -11.06 12.89
N THR A 120 24.07 -10.75 11.62
CA THR A 120 25.05 -9.75 11.20
C THR A 120 24.48 -8.34 11.32
N ILE A 121 23.22 -8.15 10.89
CA ILE A 121 22.53 -6.84 10.91
C ILE A 121 21.99 -6.52 12.31
N PHE A 122 21.53 -7.54 13.02
CA PHE A 122 21.01 -7.46 14.39
C PHE A 122 21.85 -8.34 15.32
N PRO A 123 23.10 -7.92 15.62
CA PRO A 123 23.94 -8.65 16.55
C PRO A 123 23.28 -8.67 17.93
N ALA A 124 23.46 -9.77 18.66
CA ALA A 124 22.96 -9.88 20.03
C ALA A 124 23.57 -8.75 20.88
N ALA A 125 22.72 -7.96 21.53
CA ALA A 125 23.12 -6.75 22.24
C ALA A 125 24.26 -7.04 23.23
N GLU A 126 25.44 -6.44 22.98
CA GLU A 126 26.54 -6.46 23.94
C GLU A 126 26.28 -5.40 25.02
N ASN A 127 25.64 -5.82 26.11
CA ASN A 127 25.55 -5.14 27.42
C ASN A 127 24.92 -3.73 27.50
N GLY A 128 24.46 -3.13 26.40
CA GLY A 128 23.61 -1.94 26.39
C GLY A 128 22.23 -2.31 25.85
N GLY A 129 21.19 -2.28 26.68
CA GLY A 129 19.82 -2.52 26.22
C GLY A 129 19.43 -1.51 25.12
N GLU A 130 18.66 -1.97 24.14
CA GLU A 130 18.12 -1.10 23.09
C GLU A 130 17.03 -0.19 23.68
N GLU A 131 17.05 1.10 23.32
CA GLU A 131 16.02 2.05 23.73
C GLU A 131 14.81 1.95 22.80
N PHE A 132 13.62 1.92 23.41
CA PHE A 132 12.36 1.81 22.70
C PHE A 132 11.50 3.05 22.92
N VAL A 133 10.86 3.51 21.86
CA VAL A 133 9.95 4.66 21.88
C VAL A 133 8.58 4.24 21.38
N LEU A 134 7.54 4.93 21.86
CA LEU A 134 6.20 4.76 21.34
C LEU A 134 6.14 5.27 19.90
N HIS A 135 5.63 4.45 18.99
CA HIS A 135 5.61 4.75 17.56
C HIS A 135 4.20 4.59 16.99
N HIS A 136 3.81 5.57 16.17
CA HIS A 136 2.56 5.59 15.43
C HIS A 136 2.80 5.05 14.03
N THR A 137 2.45 3.79 13.79
CA THR A 137 2.78 3.06 12.56
C THR A 137 2.09 3.59 11.32
N ASP A 138 0.89 4.16 11.47
CA ASP A 138 0.09 4.68 10.37
C ASP A 138 -0.07 6.21 10.45
N LEU A 139 1.05 6.91 10.70
CA LEU A 139 1.03 8.36 10.71
C LEU A 139 1.02 8.87 9.26
N ASN A 140 -0.17 9.16 8.74
CA ASN A 140 -0.40 9.73 7.40
C ASN A 140 -1.22 11.02 7.51
N ALA A 141 -1.37 11.75 6.39
CA ALA A 141 -2.06 13.04 6.38
C ALA A 141 -3.52 12.97 6.85
N GLY A 142 -4.21 11.84 6.66
CA GLY A 142 -5.57 11.60 7.17
C GLY A 142 -5.64 11.48 8.70
N ASN A 143 -4.52 11.12 9.34
CA ASN A 143 -4.40 10.93 10.78
C ASN A 143 -3.82 12.15 11.52
N ILE A 144 -3.59 13.26 10.81
CA ILE A 144 -3.12 14.53 11.38
C ILE A 144 -4.21 15.58 11.22
N LEU A 145 -4.70 16.10 12.35
CA LEU A 145 -5.67 17.19 12.37
C LEU A 145 -4.95 18.53 12.42
N LEU A 146 -5.35 19.44 11.54
CA LEU A 146 -4.86 20.83 11.50
C LEU A 146 -5.97 21.79 11.94
N ASP A 147 -5.61 22.85 12.67
CA ASP A 147 -6.51 23.97 12.89
C ASP A 147 -6.73 24.73 11.56
N PRO A 148 -7.98 24.94 11.12
CA PRO A 148 -8.26 25.54 9.81
C PRO A 148 -7.88 27.03 9.71
N ASN A 149 -7.63 27.71 10.82
CA ASN A 149 -7.26 29.12 10.85
C ASN A 149 -5.75 29.33 11.02
N THR A 150 -5.11 28.53 11.88
CA THR A 150 -3.66 28.67 12.17
C THR A 150 -2.79 27.73 11.33
N HIS A 151 -3.37 26.66 10.78
CA HIS A 151 -2.67 25.55 10.14
C HIS A 151 -1.67 24.82 11.06
N GLU A 152 -1.81 24.98 12.38
CA GLU A 152 -1.02 24.25 13.36
C GLU A 152 -1.61 22.86 13.61
N VAL A 153 -0.77 21.91 14.03
CA VAL A 153 -1.23 20.56 14.39
C VAL A 153 -2.12 20.64 15.63
N ALA A 154 -3.40 20.34 15.46
CA ALA A 154 -4.41 20.31 16.51
C ALA A 154 -4.49 18.95 17.21
N GLY A 155 -4.11 17.87 16.52
CA GLY A 155 -4.10 16.53 17.10
C GLY A 155 -3.62 15.45 16.13
N ILE A 156 -3.26 14.32 16.70
CA ILE A 156 -2.97 13.07 15.98
C ILE A 156 -4.02 12.06 16.44
N ILE A 157 -4.67 11.40 15.48
CA ILE A 157 -5.72 10.41 15.74
C ILE A 157 -5.26 9.01 15.31
N ASP A 158 -6.13 8.02 15.49
CA ASP A 158 -5.94 6.65 15.00
C ASP A 158 -4.80 5.85 15.67
N TRP A 159 -4.79 5.88 17.00
CA TRP A 159 -3.77 5.24 17.84
C TRP A 159 -3.93 3.72 18.03
N GLU A 160 -4.80 3.05 17.28
CA GLU A 160 -5.16 1.64 17.53
C GLU A 160 -4.03 0.64 17.19
N CYS A 161 -3.04 1.06 16.39
CA CYS A 161 -1.91 0.22 15.97
C CYS A 161 -0.55 0.64 16.58
N ILE A 162 -0.55 1.41 17.68
CA ILE A 162 0.71 1.85 18.28
C ILE A 162 1.46 0.71 18.96
N HIS A 163 2.78 0.74 18.83
CA HIS A 163 3.66 -0.16 19.55
C HIS A 163 4.98 0.53 19.86
N THR A 164 5.79 -0.12 20.70
CA THR A 164 7.13 0.38 21.00
C THR A 164 8.12 -0.19 20.00
N VAL A 165 8.91 0.66 19.38
CA VAL A 165 9.95 0.30 18.39
C VAL A 165 11.31 0.80 18.86
N PRO A 166 12.40 0.16 18.41
CA PRO A 166 13.73 0.67 18.71
C PRO A 166 14.00 2.00 17.99
N LEU A 167 14.92 2.81 18.53
CA LEU A 167 15.23 4.13 17.99
C LEU A 167 15.59 4.13 16.50
N TRP A 168 16.39 3.17 16.03
CA TRP A 168 16.76 3.10 14.60
C TRP A 168 15.54 2.97 13.68
N PHE A 169 14.44 2.39 14.18
CA PHE A 169 13.19 2.26 13.43
C PHE A 169 12.35 3.55 13.53
N ALA A 170 12.27 4.16 14.71
CA ALA A 170 11.54 5.42 14.89
C ALA A 170 12.23 6.62 14.22
N CYS A 171 13.55 6.58 14.08
CA CYS A 171 14.37 7.61 13.46
C CYS A 171 14.48 7.47 11.93
N GLN A 172 13.38 7.06 11.31
CA GLN A 172 13.23 6.97 9.86
C GLN A 172 12.37 8.12 9.34
N ILE A 173 12.62 8.53 8.10
CA ILE A 173 11.79 9.52 7.42
C ILE A 173 10.32 9.03 7.41
N PRO A 174 9.35 9.86 7.82
CA PRO A 174 7.94 9.48 7.82
C PRO A 174 7.49 8.93 6.46
N ARG A 175 6.73 7.83 6.47
CA ARG A 175 6.35 7.08 5.26
C ARG A 175 5.66 7.95 4.20
N PHE A 176 4.81 8.89 4.61
CA PHE A 176 4.11 9.79 3.69
C PHE A 176 5.04 10.79 2.97
N LEU A 177 6.27 10.99 3.45
CA LEU A 177 7.31 11.78 2.78
C LEU A 177 8.19 10.93 1.86
N LEU A 178 8.04 9.61 1.86
CA LEU A 178 8.78 8.72 0.97
C LEU A 178 8.18 8.76 -0.44
N SER A 179 9.04 8.98 -1.43
CA SER A 179 8.75 8.93 -2.86
C SER A 179 10.08 8.89 -3.61
N ARG A 180 10.02 8.72 -4.93
CA ARG A 180 11.18 8.97 -5.79
C ARG A 180 11.75 10.36 -5.58
N THR A 181 13.07 10.46 -5.63
CA THR A 181 13.78 11.73 -5.54
C THR A 181 13.71 12.46 -6.86
N ARG A 182 13.19 13.68 -6.83
CA ARG A 182 13.08 14.55 -7.98
C ARG A 182 13.54 15.95 -7.62
N ASN A 183 14.74 16.30 -8.08
CA ASN A 183 15.38 17.58 -7.75
C ASN A 183 14.85 18.75 -8.60
N GLU A 184 14.34 18.45 -9.80
CA GLU A 184 13.85 19.46 -10.74
C GLU A 184 12.32 19.47 -10.75
N LYS A 185 11.74 20.67 -10.64
CA LYS A 185 10.28 20.84 -10.71
C LYS A 185 9.79 20.47 -12.12
N PRO A 186 8.78 19.61 -12.28
CA PRO A 186 8.24 19.29 -13.60
C PRO A 186 7.65 20.54 -14.26
N ASP A 187 7.94 20.71 -15.56
CA ASP A 187 7.39 21.80 -16.36
C ASP A 187 6.11 21.32 -17.07
N PRO A 188 4.91 21.87 -16.72
CA PRO A 188 3.65 21.48 -17.34
C PRO A 188 3.58 21.81 -18.84
N GLN A 189 4.51 22.62 -19.38
CA GLN A 189 4.55 22.97 -20.80
C GLN A 189 5.25 21.91 -21.67
N THR A 190 5.88 20.91 -21.07
CA THR A 190 6.55 19.81 -21.78
C THR A 190 5.53 19.00 -22.57
N ASP A 191 5.84 18.66 -23.82
CA ASP A 191 4.92 17.89 -24.69
C ASP A 191 4.55 16.52 -24.11
N TRP A 192 5.42 15.92 -23.29
CA TRP A 192 5.16 14.67 -22.55
C TRP A 192 3.95 14.75 -21.61
N TYR A 193 3.67 15.92 -21.02
CA TYR A 193 2.56 16.09 -20.07
C TYR A 193 1.27 16.59 -20.74
N LYS A 194 1.32 16.94 -22.02
CA LYS A 194 0.14 17.41 -22.75
C LYS A 194 -0.71 16.23 -23.15
N GLN A 195 -1.97 16.28 -22.76
CA GLN A 195 -3.00 15.36 -23.24
C GLN A 195 -4.01 16.14 -24.08
N VAL A 196 -4.51 15.51 -25.14
CA VAL A 196 -5.66 16.00 -25.89
C VAL A 196 -6.82 15.08 -25.56
N ASN A 197 -7.86 15.66 -24.98
CA ASN A 197 -9.10 14.96 -24.66
C ASN A 197 -9.88 14.65 -25.93
N GLU A 198 -10.83 13.72 -25.86
CA GLU A 198 -11.65 13.31 -27.01
C GLU A 198 -12.49 14.47 -27.59
N ASP A 199 -12.83 15.47 -26.76
CA ASP A 199 -13.53 16.69 -27.14
C ASP A 199 -12.62 17.75 -27.80
N GLY A 200 -11.33 17.44 -27.98
CA GLY A 200 -10.32 18.34 -28.54
C GLY A 200 -9.80 19.40 -27.57
N THR A 201 -10.19 19.36 -26.29
CA THR A 201 -9.61 20.21 -25.26
C THR A 201 -8.22 19.72 -24.85
N GLY A 202 -7.33 20.65 -24.51
CA GLY A 202 -6.01 20.34 -23.98
C GLY A 202 -6.06 20.19 -22.46
N GLY A 203 -5.37 19.18 -21.94
CA GLY A 203 -5.22 18.92 -20.51
C GLY A 203 -3.78 18.57 -20.14
N ILE A 204 -3.53 18.53 -18.85
CA ILE A 204 -2.31 17.99 -18.27
C ILE A 204 -2.60 16.53 -17.88
N ASN A 205 -1.76 15.60 -18.31
CA ASN A 205 -1.92 14.20 -17.95
C ASN A 205 -1.58 13.94 -16.48
N GLU A 206 -2.02 12.79 -15.97
CA GLU A 206 -1.78 12.40 -14.57
C GLU A 206 -0.29 12.32 -14.21
N GLY A 207 0.57 11.98 -15.17
CA GLY A 207 2.02 11.89 -14.99
C GLY A 207 2.66 13.18 -14.47
N TYR A 208 2.12 14.34 -14.85
CA TYR A 208 2.57 15.62 -14.29
C TYR A 208 2.32 15.74 -12.80
N TRP A 209 1.14 15.32 -12.33
CA TRP A 209 0.74 15.44 -10.93
C TRP A 209 1.52 14.49 -10.04
N TYR A 210 1.78 13.27 -10.50
CA TYR A 210 2.69 12.34 -9.83
C TYR A 210 4.10 12.92 -9.73
N ASP A 211 4.64 13.45 -10.84
CA ASP A 211 5.97 14.06 -10.84
C ASP A 211 6.04 15.32 -9.97
N LEU A 212 4.94 16.08 -9.89
CA LEU A 212 4.85 17.26 -9.04
C LEU A 212 4.89 16.85 -7.56
N GLU A 213 4.11 15.83 -7.18
CA GLU A 213 4.10 15.28 -5.82
C GLU A 213 5.47 14.72 -5.42
N GLU A 214 6.16 13.99 -6.30
CA GLU A 214 7.53 13.50 -6.08
C GLU A 214 8.51 14.64 -5.78
N TRP A 215 8.41 15.73 -6.56
CA TRP A 215 9.23 16.92 -6.36
C TRP A 215 8.91 17.60 -5.02
N GLU A 216 7.63 17.79 -4.71
CA GLU A 216 7.18 18.40 -3.45
C GLU A 216 7.64 17.59 -2.23
N LYS A 217 7.47 16.26 -2.25
CA LYS A 217 7.99 15.35 -1.21
C LYS A 217 9.51 15.41 -1.10
N THR A 218 10.23 15.55 -2.21
CA THR A 218 11.69 15.75 -2.19
C THR A 218 12.07 17.03 -1.43
N GLN A 219 11.38 18.15 -1.68
CA GLN A 219 11.62 19.39 -0.95
C GLN A 219 11.26 19.26 0.54
N LEU A 220 10.12 18.60 0.84
CA LEU A 220 9.67 18.37 2.21
C LEU A 220 10.61 17.47 3.01
N ARG A 221 11.22 16.45 2.38
CA ARG A 221 12.26 15.63 3.03
C ARG A 221 13.46 16.48 3.46
N GLY A 222 13.92 17.38 2.58
CA GLY A 222 15.00 18.32 2.91
C GLY A 222 14.62 19.24 4.08
N PHE A 223 13.44 19.85 4.01
CA PHE A 223 12.92 20.68 5.10
C PHE A 223 12.78 19.92 6.43
N PHE A 224 12.24 18.70 6.38
CA PHE A 224 12.09 17.85 7.55
C PHE A 224 13.43 17.54 8.20
N LEU A 225 14.43 17.15 7.42
CA LEU A 225 15.78 16.89 7.93
C LEU A 225 16.40 18.15 8.56
N ASP A 226 16.27 19.30 7.91
CA ASP A 226 16.76 20.59 8.44
C ASP A 226 16.07 20.95 9.76
N GLU A 227 14.78 20.66 9.89
CA GLU A 227 14.02 20.96 11.11
C GLU A 227 14.35 19.97 12.24
N MET A 228 14.48 18.68 11.92
CA MET A 228 14.92 17.67 12.88
C MET A 228 16.33 17.96 13.39
N GLU A 229 17.23 18.46 12.54
CA GLU A 229 18.59 18.84 12.96
C GLU A 229 18.60 20.02 13.95
N LYS A 230 17.57 20.88 13.92
CA LYS A 230 17.41 21.98 14.88
C LYS A 230 16.72 21.56 16.17
N GLU A 231 15.61 20.83 16.05
CA GLU A 231 14.70 20.53 17.16
C GLU A 231 15.07 19.25 17.92
N CYS A 232 15.65 18.25 17.23
CA CYS A 232 16.00 16.95 17.80
C CYS A 232 17.24 16.36 17.11
N PRO A 233 18.44 16.93 17.31
CA PRO A 233 19.66 16.51 16.63
C PRO A 233 20.03 15.04 16.90
N GLU A 234 19.64 14.49 18.06
CA GLU A 234 19.82 13.09 18.40
C GLU A 234 19.05 12.16 17.45
N TRP A 235 17.87 12.58 16.97
CA TRP A 235 17.14 11.84 15.95
C TRP A 235 17.95 11.74 14.65
N VAL A 236 18.61 12.83 14.28
CA VAL A 236 19.41 12.91 13.04
C VAL A 236 20.69 12.09 13.15
N GLU A 237 21.31 12.05 14.34
CA GLU A 237 22.44 11.17 14.62
C GLU A 237 22.06 9.70 14.37
N VAL A 238 20.99 9.23 15.01
CA VAL A 238 20.50 7.85 14.83
C VAL A 238 20.12 7.58 13.36
N HIS A 239 19.48 8.54 12.69
CA HIS A 239 19.09 8.40 11.28
C HIS A 239 20.30 8.24 10.35
N ARG A 240 21.38 9.01 10.59
CA ARG A 240 22.60 9.02 9.76
C ARG A 240 23.54 7.85 10.07
N GLU A 241 23.34 7.11 11.16
CA GLU A 241 24.11 5.90 11.44
C GLU A 241 23.87 4.85 10.33
N SER A 242 24.94 4.41 9.66
CA SER A 242 24.86 3.42 8.58
C SER A 242 24.15 2.13 9.02
N ALA A 243 24.33 1.72 10.28
CA ALA A 243 23.64 0.56 10.84
C ALA A 243 22.13 0.74 10.93
N SER A 244 21.63 1.95 11.22
CA SER A 244 20.19 2.25 11.25
C SER A 244 19.57 2.16 9.86
N GLY A 245 20.26 2.69 8.84
CA GLY A 245 19.84 2.57 7.45
C GLY A 245 19.73 1.12 7.00
N LEU A 246 20.77 0.31 7.24
CA LEU A 246 20.79 -1.10 6.89
C LEU A 246 19.69 -1.91 7.59
N LYS A 247 19.41 -1.63 8.87
CA LYS A 247 18.31 -2.26 9.62
C LYS A 247 16.94 -1.87 9.07
N ALA A 248 16.75 -0.61 8.67
CA ALA A 248 15.51 -0.14 8.08
C ALA A 248 15.28 -0.72 6.68
N ASP A 249 16.33 -0.82 5.86
CA ASP A 249 16.28 -1.48 4.55
C ASP A 249 15.98 -2.98 4.70
N PHE A 250 16.61 -3.65 5.67
CA PHE A 250 16.28 -5.04 6.00
C PHE A 250 14.81 -5.19 6.41
N GLU A 251 14.31 -4.31 7.29
CA GLU A 251 12.90 -4.36 7.70
C GLU A 251 11.97 -4.14 6.51
N SER A 252 12.31 -3.23 5.60
CA SER A 252 11.55 -3.00 4.37
C SER A 252 11.58 -4.23 3.46
N ALA A 253 12.72 -4.91 3.32
CA ALA A 253 12.85 -6.13 2.52
C ALA A 253 11.98 -7.29 3.04
N VAL A 254 11.76 -7.37 4.36
CA VAL A 254 10.82 -8.33 5.00
C VAL A 254 9.38 -7.82 4.95
N GLY A 255 9.23 -6.50 5.05
CA GLY A 255 7.98 -5.79 5.32
C GLY A 255 7.08 -5.63 4.11
N GLU A 256 7.69 -5.24 3.00
CA GLU A 256 7.05 -4.62 1.85
C GLU A 256 6.76 -5.65 0.74
N TRP A 257 5.77 -5.34 -0.10
CA TRP A 257 5.44 -6.07 -1.32
C TRP A 257 6.43 -5.72 -2.44
N LEU A 258 7.73 -5.83 -2.16
CA LEU A 258 8.76 -5.55 -3.15
C LEU A 258 8.84 -6.69 -4.14
N SER A 259 9.24 -6.38 -5.38
CA SER A 259 9.60 -7.45 -6.30
C SER A 259 10.80 -8.21 -5.74
N TRP A 260 10.74 -9.54 -5.84
CA TRP A 260 11.84 -10.42 -5.48
C TRP A 260 13.17 -9.98 -6.13
N SER A 261 13.12 -9.44 -7.34
CA SER A 261 14.29 -8.94 -8.06
C SER A 261 14.93 -7.69 -7.42
N SER A 262 14.13 -6.78 -6.85
CA SER A 262 14.66 -5.60 -6.16
C SER A 262 15.35 -5.97 -4.85
N VAL A 263 14.74 -6.91 -4.10
CA VAL A 263 15.33 -7.44 -2.86
C VAL A 263 16.60 -8.23 -3.17
N GLU A 264 16.60 -9.07 -4.21
CA GLU A 264 17.76 -9.83 -4.66
C GLU A 264 18.91 -8.89 -5.02
N TRP A 265 18.65 -7.84 -5.81
CA TRP A 265 19.68 -6.89 -6.21
C TRP A 265 20.26 -6.12 -5.03
N TRP A 266 19.43 -5.75 -4.05
CA TRP A 266 19.92 -5.14 -2.81
C TRP A 266 20.77 -6.12 -1.98
N LEU A 267 20.32 -7.36 -1.82
CA LEU A 267 21.05 -8.40 -1.07
C LEU A 267 22.44 -8.65 -1.66
N ASP A 268 22.56 -8.71 -2.99
CA ASP A 268 23.86 -8.90 -3.66
C ASP A 268 24.87 -7.83 -3.24
N ARG A 269 24.43 -6.57 -3.18
CA ARG A 269 25.28 -5.43 -2.78
C ARG A 269 25.65 -5.48 -1.30
N VAL A 270 24.69 -5.82 -0.44
CA VAL A 270 24.93 -5.96 1.01
C VAL A 270 25.93 -7.09 1.29
N GLU A 271 25.81 -8.22 0.59
CA GLU A 271 26.71 -9.36 0.73
C GLU A 271 28.12 -9.07 0.21
N ASP A 272 28.24 -8.24 -0.83
CA ASP A 272 29.51 -7.72 -1.33
C ASP A 272 30.12 -6.63 -0.43
N GLY A 273 29.41 -6.21 0.61
CA GLY A 273 29.84 -5.18 1.56
C GLY A 273 29.75 -3.75 1.02
N GLU A 274 28.93 -3.53 -0.01
CA GLU A 274 28.67 -2.21 -0.55
C GLU A 274 27.63 -1.46 0.28
N GLU A 275 27.84 -0.16 0.48
CA GLU A 275 26.81 0.73 1.06
C GLU A 275 25.76 1.03 -0.02
N SER A 276 24.63 0.33 0.04
CA SER A 276 23.49 0.56 -0.84
C SER A 276 22.20 0.55 -0.04
N HIS A 277 21.35 1.55 -0.27
CA HIS A 277 20.01 1.58 0.30
C HIS A 277 19.01 0.89 -0.61
N LEU A 278 18.13 0.08 -0.02
CA LEU A 278 17.04 -0.57 -0.76
C LEU A 278 16.13 0.48 -1.38
N ARG A 279 15.93 1.61 -0.70
CA ARG A 279 15.16 2.75 -1.20
C ARG A 279 15.74 3.31 -2.51
N ASP A 280 17.06 3.40 -2.65
CA ASP A 280 17.67 3.92 -3.88
C ASP A 280 17.47 2.97 -5.06
N ILE A 281 17.27 1.68 -4.78
CA ILE A 281 16.98 0.65 -5.78
C ILE A 281 15.52 0.71 -6.24
N LEU A 282 14.58 0.91 -5.31
CA LEU A 282 13.15 0.94 -5.62
C LEU A 282 12.74 2.16 -6.45
N TRP A 283 13.49 3.26 -6.36
CA TRP A 283 13.10 4.53 -6.93
C TRP A 283 14.08 5.07 -8.00
N ASN A 284 15.06 4.28 -8.43
CA ASN A 284 15.93 4.62 -9.58
C ASN A 284 15.26 4.28 -10.91
#